data_AF-A0A528AW96-F1
#
_entry.id   AF-A0A528AW96-F1
#
_cell.length_a   1.000
_cell.length_b   1.000
_cell.length_c   1.000
_cell.angle_alpha   90.00
_cell.angle_beta   90.00
_cell.angle_gamma   90.00
#
_symmetry.space_group_name_H-M   'P 1'
#
loop_
_entity.id
_entity.type
_entity.pdbx_description
1 polymer ?
#
loop_
_entity_poly.entity_id
_entity_poly.type
_entity_poly.pdbx_seq_one_letter_code
_entity_poly.pdbx_strand_id
1 'polypeptide(L)'
;CIVCSRCVRACEEVQGTFALTIEGRGFESRMVAGMHEDFIASECVSCGACVQACPTDALREKSVLAKGLPERSAVTTCAYCGVGCSFKAEVKGDEVIRMMPYKEG
;
A
#
# COMPACT_ATOMS: atom_id res chain seq x y z
N CYS A 1 13.35 -5.55 -1.19
CA CYS A 1 12.44 -6.62 -0.70
C CYS A 1 13.23 -7.50 0.25
N ILE A 2 12.66 -7.86 1.40
CA ILE A 2 13.29 -8.76 2.39
C ILE A 2 12.50 -10.07 2.60
N VAL A 3 11.54 -10.36 1.71
CA VAL A 3 10.70 -11.58 1.73
C VAL A 3 10.02 -11.83 3.10
N CYS A 4 9.63 -10.77 3.80
CA CYS A 4 8.95 -10.87 5.10
C CYS A 4 7.46 -11.25 5.00
N SER A 5 6.93 -11.44 3.79
CA SER A 5 5.53 -11.77 3.48
C SER A 5 4.45 -10.81 4.01
N ARG A 6 4.81 -9.64 4.57
CA ARG A 6 3.84 -8.66 5.09
C ARG A 6 2.87 -8.13 4.03
N CYS A 7 3.33 -7.98 2.79
CA CYS A 7 2.49 -7.53 1.68
C CYS A 7 1.48 -8.60 1.23
N VAL A 8 1.91 -9.87 1.18
CA VAL A 8 1.05 -11.03 0.88
C VAL A 8 -0.03 -11.15 1.94
N ARG A 9 0.38 -11.15 3.22
CA ARG A 9 -0.54 -11.18 4.36
C ARG A 9 -1.52 -10.01 4.39
N ALA A 10 -1.07 -8.79 4.09
CA ALA A 10 -1.99 -7.66 3.98
C ALA A 10 -3.02 -7.84 2.84
N CYS A 11 -2.61 -8.44 1.72
CA CYS A 11 -3.49 -8.69 0.58
C CYS A 11 -4.53 -9.79 0.88
N GLU A 12 -4.16 -10.82 1.64
CA GLU A 12 -5.05 -11.93 2.00
C GLU A 12 -5.90 -11.64 3.26
N GLU A 13 -5.29 -11.16 4.35
CA GLU A 13 -5.94 -11.03 5.66
C GLU A 13 -6.77 -9.75 5.78
N VAL A 14 -6.33 -8.66 5.11
CA VAL A 14 -6.99 -7.34 5.22
C VAL A 14 -7.89 -7.07 4.02
N GLN A 15 -7.37 -7.26 2.80
CA GLN A 15 -8.15 -6.98 1.58
C GLN A 15 -8.97 -8.20 1.12
N GLY A 16 -8.50 -9.43 1.33
CA GLY A 16 -9.19 -10.65 0.92
C GLY A 16 -9.17 -10.95 -0.58
N THR A 17 -8.27 -10.34 -1.36
CA THR A 17 -8.22 -10.51 -2.83
C THR A 17 -7.20 -11.53 -3.30
N PHE A 18 -6.24 -11.90 -2.45
CA PHE A 18 -5.21 -12.91 -2.77
C PHE A 18 -4.41 -12.61 -4.06
N ALA A 19 -4.26 -11.33 -4.41
CA ALA A 19 -3.58 -10.90 -5.63
C ALA A 19 -2.04 -11.01 -5.56
N LEU A 20 -1.46 -11.28 -4.38
CA LEU A 20 -0.02 -11.34 -4.16
C LEU A 20 0.41 -12.71 -3.64
N THR A 21 1.56 -13.20 -4.10
CA THR A 21 2.18 -14.42 -3.57
C THR A 21 3.71 -14.31 -3.56
N ILE A 22 4.37 -15.32 -2.95
CA ILE A 22 5.81 -15.52 -3.06
C ILE A 22 6.06 -16.66 -4.03
N GLU A 23 6.86 -16.39 -5.06
CA GLU A 23 7.32 -17.39 -6.01
C GLU A 23 8.82 -17.65 -5.82
N GLY A 24 9.26 -18.85 -6.20
CA GLY A 24 10.63 -19.31 -6.00
C GLY A 24 10.81 -20.03 -4.67
N ARG A 25 12.06 -20.42 -4.39
CA ARG A 25 12.44 -21.10 -3.14
C ARG A 25 13.82 -20.64 -2.69
N GLY A 26 14.03 -20.61 -1.37
CA GLY A 26 15.30 -20.21 -0.78
C GLY A 26 15.65 -18.77 -1.18
N PHE A 27 16.87 -18.57 -1.67
CA PHE A 27 17.37 -17.24 -2.05
C PHE A 27 16.63 -16.65 -3.28
N GLU A 28 16.10 -17.50 -4.15
CA GLU A 28 15.36 -17.07 -5.35
C GLU A 28 13.92 -16.66 -5.05
N SER A 29 13.52 -16.58 -3.78
CA SER A 29 12.16 -16.22 -3.39
C SER A 29 11.90 -14.74 -3.66
N ARG A 30 10.86 -14.44 -4.43
CA ARG A 30 10.44 -13.09 -4.81
C ARG A 30 8.94 -12.92 -4.67
N MET A 31 8.52 -11.71 -4.33
CA MET A 31 7.10 -11.35 -4.33
C MET A 31 6.66 -11.05 -5.75
N VAL A 32 5.50 -11.60 -6.13
CA VAL A 32 4.89 -11.42 -7.46
C VAL A 32 3.38 -11.17 -7.31
N ALA A 33 2.80 -10.47 -8.28
CA ALA A 33 1.35 -10.35 -8.42
C ALA A 33 0.83 -11.50 -9.31
N GLY A 34 -0.24 -12.16 -8.89
CA GLY A 34 -0.84 -13.28 -9.61
C GLY A 34 0.18 -14.35 -10.04
N MET A 35 0.17 -14.68 -11.34
CA MET A 35 1.15 -15.57 -12.01
C MET A 35 2.17 -14.76 -12.83
N HIS A 36 2.91 -13.84 -12.19
CA HIS A 36 3.92 -12.96 -12.84
C HIS A 36 3.33 -11.92 -13.77
N GLU A 37 2.14 -11.47 -13.42
CA GLU A 37 1.48 -10.41 -14.15
C GLU A 37 1.90 -9.06 -13.59
N ASP A 38 1.72 -8.02 -14.40
CA ASP A 38 1.74 -6.66 -13.88
C ASP A 38 0.59 -6.47 -12.88
N PHE A 39 0.80 -5.64 -11.86
CA PHE A 39 -0.24 -5.33 -10.87
C PHE A 39 -1.59 -4.92 -11.50
N ILE A 40 -1.55 -4.17 -12.61
CA ILE A 40 -2.76 -3.70 -13.31
C ILE A 40 -3.49 -4.81 -14.07
N ALA A 41 -2.77 -5.86 -14.48
CA ALA A 41 -3.32 -6.99 -15.21
C ALA A 41 -3.80 -8.10 -14.25
N SER A 42 -3.33 -8.07 -12.99
CA SER A 42 -3.75 -8.99 -11.94
C SER A 42 -5.05 -8.58 -11.22
N GLU A 43 -5.50 -9.41 -10.29
CA GLU A 43 -6.64 -9.14 -9.38
C GLU A 43 -6.42 -8.00 -8.35
N CYS A 44 -5.35 -7.21 -8.48
CA CYS A 44 -5.05 -6.11 -7.58
C CYS A 44 -5.99 -4.91 -7.81
N VAL A 45 -6.84 -4.62 -6.83
CA VAL A 45 -7.75 -3.46 -6.86
C VAL A 45 -7.13 -2.15 -6.36
N SER A 46 -5.80 -2.08 -6.21
CA SER A 46 -5.07 -0.87 -5.81
C SER A 46 -5.48 -0.27 -4.45
N CYS A 47 -5.82 -1.11 -3.47
CA CYS A 47 -6.22 -0.64 -2.12
C CYS A 47 -5.06 -0.08 -1.27
N GLY A 48 -3.81 -0.34 -1.65
CA GLY A 48 -2.63 0.19 -0.96
C GLY A 48 -2.23 -0.48 0.36
N ALA A 49 -2.97 -1.50 0.83
CA ALA A 49 -2.66 -2.20 2.08
C ALA A 49 -1.24 -2.82 2.10
N CYS A 50 -0.81 -3.37 0.96
CA CYS A 50 0.54 -3.94 0.80
C CYS A 50 1.64 -2.86 0.84
N VAL A 51 1.37 -1.67 0.31
CA VAL A 51 2.29 -0.51 0.34
C VAL A 51 2.47 -0.04 1.78
N GLN A 52 1.37 0.13 2.52
CA GLN A 52 1.39 0.52 3.93
C GLN A 52 2.10 -0.50 4.83
N ALA A 53 2.05 -1.78 4.46
CA ALA A 53 2.66 -2.86 5.22
C ALA A 53 4.15 -3.07 4.91
N CYS A 54 4.71 -2.46 3.86
CA CYS A 54 6.08 -2.70 3.43
C CYS A 54 7.10 -1.93 4.31
N PRO A 55 8.01 -2.60 5.04
CA PRO A 55 8.97 -1.91 5.91
C PRO A 55 10.21 -1.37 5.20
N THR A 56 10.42 -1.72 3.93
CA THR A 56 11.70 -1.49 3.23
C THR A 56 11.53 -0.66 1.97
N ASP A 57 10.37 -0.03 1.79
CA ASP A 57 10.02 0.75 0.60
C ASP A 57 10.13 -0.03 -0.73
N ALA A 58 10.18 -1.36 -0.69
CA ALA A 58 10.09 -2.20 -1.88
C ALA A 58 8.74 -2.04 -2.61
N LEU A 59 7.71 -1.62 -1.86
CA LEU A 59 6.45 -1.12 -2.37
C LEU A 59 6.27 0.26 -1.72
N ARG A 60 6.14 1.31 -2.53
CA ARG A 60 6.04 2.70 -2.09
C ARG A 60 5.16 3.50 -3.04
N GLU A 61 4.49 4.52 -2.52
CA GLU A 61 3.69 5.44 -3.33
C GLU A 61 4.58 6.26 -4.27
N LYS A 62 4.17 6.38 -5.53
CA LYS A 62 4.89 7.16 -6.54
C LYS A 62 4.95 8.65 -6.18
N SER A 63 3.95 9.17 -5.48
CA SER A 63 3.92 10.56 -5.04
C SER A 63 5.03 10.89 -4.04
N VAL A 64 5.37 9.98 -3.13
CA VAL A 64 6.49 10.16 -2.19
C VAL A 64 7.83 10.21 -2.94
N LEU A 65 7.98 9.38 -3.99
CA LEU A 65 9.16 9.42 -4.86
C LEU A 65 9.27 10.75 -5.62
N ALA A 66 8.16 11.24 -6.17
CA ALA A 66 8.16 12.42 -7.03
C ALA A 66 8.20 13.75 -6.25
N LYS A 67 7.55 13.80 -5.09
CA LYS A 67 7.32 15.04 -4.32
C LYS A 67 8.09 15.10 -3.00
N GLY A 68 8.72 14.00 -2.61
CA GLY A 68 9.46 13.84 -1.37
C GLY A 68 8.57 13.47 -0.18
N LEU A 69 9.19 13.46 1.01
CA LEU A 69 8.51 13.11 2.26
C LEU A 69 7.59 14.25 2.73
N PRO A 70 6.45 13.92 3.36
CA PRO A 70 5.56 14.90 3.96
C PRO A 70 6.15 15.53 5.23
N GLU A 71 5.68 16.73 5.57
CA GLU A 71 6.17 17.52 6.71
C GLU A 71 5.15 17.61 7.84
N ARG A 72 3.86 17.57 7.49
CA ARG A 72 2.75 17.64 8.44
C ARG A 72 1.63 16.70 8.02
N SER A 73 0.73 16.40 8.97
CA SER A 73 -0.43 15.56 8.70
C SER A 73 -1.69 16.08 9.38
N ALA A 74 -2.85 15.89 8.75
CA ALA A 74 -4.16 16.21 9.32
C ALA A 74 -5.11 15.02 9.17
N VAL A 75 -5.93 14.76 10.19
CA VAL A 75 -6.97 13.72 10.11
C VAL A 75 -8.19 14.28 9.39
N THR A 76 -8.73 13.50 8.46
CA THR A 76 -9.91 13.84 7.67
C THR A 76 -10.67 12.56 7.32
N THR A 77 -11.79 12.69 6.62
CA THR A 77 -12.70 11.58 6.30
C THR A 77 -12.86 11.44 4.80
N CYS A 78 -12.95 10.21 4.32
CA CYS A 78 -13.21 9.91 2.92
C CYS A 78 -14.57 10.47 2.45
N ALA A 79 -14.57 11.22 1.36
CA ALA A 79 -15.76 11.89 0.83
C ALA A 79 -16.58 11.06 -0.18
N TYR A 80 -16.24 9.79 -0.39
CA TYR A 80 -16.77 9.02 -1.52
C TYR A 80 -17.98 8.14 -1.19
N CYS A 81 -17.83 7.08 -0.39
CA CYS A 81 -18.81 5.98 -0.33
C CYS A 81 -19.65 5.92 0.96
N GLY A 82 -19.67 6.98 1.77
CA GLY A 82 -20.49 7.04 3.00
C GLY A 82 -20.01 6.17 4.17
N VAL A 83 -19.07 5.24 3.96
CA VAL A 83 -18.43 4.44 5.03
C VAL A 83 -17.74 5.34 6.06
N GLY A 84 -17.26 6.51 5.63
CA GLY A 84 -16.62 7.46 6.53
C GLY A 84 -15.24 7.03 7.00
N CYS A 85 -14.48 6.30 6.17
CA CYS A 85 -13.11 5.90 6.52
C CYS A 85 -12.26 7.11 6.92
N SER A 86 -11.67 7.04 8.12
CA SER A 86 -10.75 8.05 8.64
C SER A 86 -9.38 7.91 7.98
N PHE A 87 -8.84 9.03 7.50
CA PHE A 87 -7.55 9.13 6.83
C PHE A 87 -6.68 10.20 7.48
N LYS A 88 -5.38 9.92 7.56
CA LYS A 88 -4.34 10.91 7.78
C LYS A 88 -3.88 11.42 6.41
N ALA A 89 -4.21 12.66 6.10
CA ALA A 89 -3.69 13.39 4.94
C ALA A 89 -2.28 13.88 5.25
N GLU A 90 -1.29 13.36 4.55
CA GLU A 90 0.12 13.75 4.70
C GLU A 90 0.50 14.75 3.60
N VAL A 91 0.99 15.91 4.01
CA VAL A 91 1.14 17.08 3.14
C VAL A 91 2.52 17.73 3.28
N LYS A 92 2.94 18.42 2.23
CA LYS A 92 4.18 19.19 2.15
C LYS A 92 3.88 20.54 1.51
N GLY A 93 4.12 21.64 2.23
CA GLY A 93 3.54 22.94 1.87
C GLY A 93 2.01 22.84 1.73
N ASP A 94 1.51 23.16 0.55
CA ASP A 94 0.08 23.08 0.19
C ASP A 94 -0.28 21.84 -0.64
N GLU A 95 0.69 20.96 -0.92
CA GLU A 95 0.45 19.75 -1.70
C GLU A 95 0.17 18.52 -0.82
N VAL A 96 -0.86 17.75 -1.19
CA VAL A 96 -1.09 16.42 -0.63
C VAL A 96 -0.13 15.43 -1.27
N ILE A 97 0.68 14.78 -0.43
CA ILE A 97 1.65 13.78 -0.84
C ILE A 97 0.99 12.41 -0.88
N ARG A 98 0.30 12.01 0.19
CA ARG A 98 -0.47 10.75 0.23
C ARG A 98 -1.53 10.79 1.32
N MET A 99 -2.44 9.82 1.25
CA MET A 99 -3.50 9.59 2.22
C MET A 99 -3.29 8.22 2.84
N MET A 100 -3.18 8.14 4.17
CA MET A 100 -2.96 6.90 4.91
C MET A 100 -4.16 6.60 5.81
N PRO A 101 -4.66 5.36 5.90
CA PRO A 101 -5.71 5.03 6.84
C PRO A 101 -5.32 5.41 8.28
N TYR A 102 -6.22 6.07 9.01
CA TYR A 102 -6.01 6.42 10.41
C TYR A 102 -6.60 5.32 11.31
N LYS A 103 -5.74 4.68 12.12
CA LYS A 103 -6.10 3.48 12.89
C LYS A 103 -6.71 3.76 14.27
N GLU A 104 -6.63 5.00 14.75
CA GLU A 104 -7.11 5.38 16.10
C GLU A 104 -8.45 6.13 16.05
N GLY A 105 -9.17 6.04 14.92
CA GLY A 105 -10.45 6.70 14.67
C GLY A 105 -11.60 5.73 14.52
#